data_AF-A0A0Q9J7P2-F1
#
_entry.id   AF-A0A0Q9J7P2-F1
#
_cell.length_a   1.000
_cell.length_b   1.000
_cell.length_c   1.000
_cell.angle_alpha   90.00
_cell.angle_beta   90.00
_cell.angle_gamma   90.00
#
_symmetry.space_group_name_H-M   'P 1'
#
loop_
_entity.id
_entity.type
_entity.pdbx_description
1 polymer ?
#
loop_
_entity_poly.entity_id
_entity_poly.type
_entity_poly.pdbx_seq_one_letter_code
_entity_poly.pdbx_strand_id
1 'polypeptide(L)' 'MIFLFALFLFLSACNNSDKAKYVYWTVETENQIERLERAEVDYKIQNREIWVKENDVKKAVQCCT' A
#
# COMPACT_ATOMS: atom_id res chain seq x y z
N MET A 1 34.77 7.99 29.94
CA MET A 1 33.29 7.80 29.98
C MET A 1 32.60 8.86 29.13
N ILE A 2 32.75 8.85 27.80
CA ILE A 2 32.07 9.79 26.87
C ILE A 2 31.77 9.11 25.52
N PHE A 3 32.50 8.05 25.16
CA PHE A 3 32.38 7.38 23.86
C PHE A 3 31.14 6.51 23.64
N LEU A 4 30.30 6.28 24.67
CA LEU A 4 29.12 5.40 24.59
C LEU A 4 27.81 6.13 24.24
N PHE A 5 27.80 7.47 24.24
CA PHE A 5 26.56 8.24 24.04
C PHE A 5 26.25 8.57 22.57
N ALA A 6 27.21 8.39 21.66
CA ALA A 6 27.07 8.77 20.25
C ALA A 6 26.32 7.74 19.39
N LEU A 7 26.13 6.49 19.86
CA LEU A 7 25.46 5.45 19.07
C LEU A 7 23.92 5.49 19.17
N PHE A 8 23.34 6.21 20.13
CA PHE A 8 21.88 6.21 20.33
C PHE A 8 21.11 7.21 19.45
N LEU A 9 21.79 8.06 18.67
CA LEU A 9 21.13 9.10 17.87
C LEU A 9 20.74 8.66 16.45
N PHE A 10 21.03 7.42 16.04
CA PHE A 10 20.78 6.94 14.67
C PHE A 10 19.52 6.08 14.48
N LEU A 11 18.69 5.86 15.52
CA LEU A 11 17.47 5.05 15.38
C LEU A 11 16.15 5.85 15.25
N SER A 12 16.17 7.18 15.17
CA SER A 12 14.93 7.98 15.09
C SER A 12 14.39 8.22 13.68
N ALA A 13 15.06 7.72 12.63
CA ALA A 13 14.69 8.01 11.25
C ALA A 13 14.30 6.75 10.47
N CYS A 14 13.06 6.27 10.68
CA CYS A 14 12.26 5.55 9.66
C CYS A 14 10.89 5.17 10.26
N ASN A 15 10.18 6.13 10.85
CA ASN A 15 8.77 5.95 11.15
C ASN A 15 7.94 6.89 10.27
N ASN A 16 8.24 6.93 8.97
CA ASN A 16 7.23 7.28 7.97
C ASN A 16 6.29 6.09 7.85
N SER A 17 5.54 5.85 8.93
CA SER A 17 4.28 5.15 8.86
C SER A 17 3.28 6.08 8.17
N ASP A 18 3.53 6.39 6.90
CA ASP A 18 2.48 6.76 5.98
C ASP A 18 1.56 5.55 5.98
N LYS A 19 0.56 5.58 6.87
CA LYS A 19 -0.48 4.55 6.92
C LYS A 19 -1.12 4.61 5.55
N ALA A 20 -0.67 3.72 4.65
CA ALA A 20 -1.10 3.72 3.27
C ALA A 20 -2.62 3.79 3.26
N LYS A 21 -3.15 4.90 2.77
CA LYS A 21 -4.58 5.16 2.77
C LYS A 21 -5.19 4.33 1.65
N TYR A 22 -6.06 3.40 2.04
CA TYR A 22 -6.80 2.57 1.09
C TYR A 22 -8.12 3.25 0.77
N VAL A 23 -8.50 3.22 -0.50
CA VAL A 23 -9.76 3.77 -0.99
C VAL A 23 -10.52 2.69 -1.75
N TYR A 24 -11.85 2.77 -1.71
CA TYR A 24 -12.72 1.89 -2.46
C TYR A 24 -12.45 2.03 -3.95
N TRP A 25 -12.34 0.90 -4.66
CA TRP A 25 -12.18 0.87 -6.10
C TRP A 25 -13.38 0.22 -6.79
N THR A 26 -13.73 -1.01 -6.44
CA THR A 26 -14.82 -1.76 -7.09
C THR A 26 -15.29 -2.95 -6.25
N VAL A 27 -16.36 -3.61 -6.69
CA VAL A 27 -16.86 -4.87 -6.10
C VAL A 27 -15.97 -6.02 -6.54
N GLU A 28 -15.68 -6.97 -5.66
CA GLU A 28 -14.83 -8.12 -5.94
C GLU A 28 -15.35 -9.00 -7.09
N THR A 29 -14.50 -9.23 -8.09
CA THR A 29 -14.68 -10.27 -9.12
C THR A 29 -13.33 -10.93 -9.43
N GLU A 30 -13.34 -12.21 -9.80
CA GLU A 30 -12.12 -12.96 -10.15
C GLU A 30 -11.30 -12.27 -11.26
N ASN A 31 -11.97 -11.79 -12.31
CA ASN A 31 -11.32 -11.09 -13.41
C ASN A 31 -10.60 -9.80 -12.96
N GLN A 32 -11.14 -9.07 -11.99
CA GLN A 32 -10.49 -7.88 -11.47
C GLN A 32 -9.27 -8.22 -10.61
N ILE A 33 -9.35 -9.27 -9.79
CA ILE A 33 -8.23 -9.76 -8.99
C ILE A 33 -7.07 -10.17 -9.90
N GLU A 34 -7.33 -11.02 -10.90
CA GLU A 34 -6.28 -11.47 -11.84
C GLU A 34 -5.59 -10.30 -12.56
N ARG A 35 -6.34 -9.25 -12.92
CA ARG A 35 -5.79 -8.06 -13.57
C ARG A 35 -4.92 -7.24 -12.63
N LEU A 36 -5.35 -7.08 -11.37
CA LEU A 36 -4.57 -6.37 -10.35
C LEU A 36 -3.29 -7.11 -9.99
N GLU A 37 -3.35 -8.44 -9.84
CA GLU A 37 -2.18 -9.28 -9.58
C GLU A 37 -1.17 -9.19 -10.73
N ARG A 38 -1.64 -9.32 -11.98
CA ARG A 38 -0.78 -9.20 -13.17
C ARG A 38 -0.13 -7.82 -13.30
N ALA A 39 -0.84 -6.77 -12.85
CA ALA A 39 -0.34 -5.40 -12.88
C ALA A 39 0.51 -5.04 -11.66
N GLU A 40 0.71 -5.97 -10.71
CA GLU A 40 1.42 -5.74 -9.45
C GLU A 40 0.86 -4.49 -8.73
N VAL A 41 -0.47 -4.47 -8.54
CA VAL A 41 -1.16 -3.42 -7.78
C VAL A 41 -1.54 -3.99 -6.42
N ASP A 42 -1.09 -3.35 -5.35
CA ASP A 42 -1.46 -3.75 -3.99
C ASP A 42 -2.94 -3.44 -3.70
N TYR A 43 -3.68 -4.45 -3.25
CA TYR A 43 -5.09 -4.30 -2.88
C TYR A 43 -5.44 -5.05 -1.58
N LYS A 44 -6.61 -4.74 -1.03
CA LYS A 44 -7.25 -5.44 0.08
C LYS A 44 -8.68 -5.78 -0.30
N ILE A 45 -9.13 -6.96 0.11
CA ILE A 45 -10.53 -7.35 -0.01
C ILE A 45 -11.19 -7.19 1.35
N GLN A 46 -12.27 -6.41 1.41
CA GLN A 46 -13.09 -6.22 2.60
C GLN A 46 -14.55 -6.16 2.18
N ASN A 47 -15.42 -6.95 2.81
CA ASN A 47 -16.86 -6.98 2.51
C ASN A 47 -17.21 -7.24 1.02
N ARG A 48 -16.41 -8.06 0.31
CA ARG A 48 -16.51 -8.28 -1.14
C ARG A 48 -16.28 -7.02 -1.98
N GLU A 49 -15.50 -6.09 -1.47
CA GLU A 49 -15.04 -4.90 -2.16
C GLU A 49 -13.53 -4.90 -2.22
N ILE A 50 -12.99 -4.41 -3.33
CA ILE A 50 -11.56 -4.24 -3.55
C ILE A 50 -11.19 -2.80 -3.19
N TRP A 51 -10.22 -2.68 -2.30
CA TRP A 51 -9.66 -1.44 -1.82
C TRP A 51 -8.20 -1.35 -2.26
N VAL A 52 -7.82 -0.27 -2.93
CA VAL A 52 -6.44 -0.05 -3.42
C VAL A 52 -5.81 1.13 -2.69
N LYS A 53 -4.48 1.22 -2.69
CA LYS A 53 -3.80 2.41 -2.16
C LYS A 53 -4.21 3.64 -2.98
N GLU A 54 -4.45 4.77 -2.32
CA GLU A 54 -4.85 6.03 -2.96
C GLU A 54 -3.89 6.44 -4.10
N ASN A 55 -2.60 6.20 -3.91
CA ASN A 55 -1.57 6.48 -4.91
C ASN A 55 -1.61 5.54 -6.13
N ASP A 56 -2.20 4.35 -6.00
CA ASP A 56 -2.25 3.31 -7.03
C ASP A 56 -3.58 3.29 -7.80
N VAL A 57 -4.57 4.12 -7.41
CA VAL A 57 -5.89 4.19 -8.07
C VAL A 57 -5.76 4.45 -9.58
N LYS A 58 -4.86 5.37 -9.97
CA LYS A 58 -4.64 5.67 -11.39
C LYS A 58 -4.10 4.46 -12.15
N LYS A 59 -3.17 3.72 -11.54
CA LYS A 59 -2.62 2.48 -12.12
C LYS A 59 -3.72 1.43 -12.26
N ALA A 60 -4.52 1.22 -11.20
CA ALA A 60 -5.67 0.30 -11.21
C ALA A 60 -6.68 0.63 -12.33
N VAL A 61 -7.02 1.91 -12.53
CA VAL A 61 -7.94 2.31 -13.61
C VAL A 61 -7.33 2.09 -15.00
N GLN A 62 -6.03 2.34 -15.18
CA GLN A 62 -5.40 2.20 -16.49
C GLN A 62 -5.19 0.73 -16.90
N CYS A 63 -4.86 -0.15 -15.95
CA CYS A 63 -4.58 -1.56 -16.24
C CYS A 63 -5.83 -2.45 -16.20
N CYS A 64 -6.76 -2.11 -15.32
CA CYS A 64 -7.61 -3.12 -14.68
C CYS A 64 -9.11 -2.81 -14.74
N THR A 65 -9.50 -1.71 -15.40
CA THR A 65 -10.90 -1.44 -15.82
C THR A 65 -11.21 -2.04 -17.18
#